data_AF-A0A7S3M6K7-F1
#
_entry.id   AF-A0A7S3M6K7-F1
#
_cell.length_a   1.000
_cell.length_b   1.000
_cell.length_c   1.000
_cell.angle_alpha   90.00
_cell.angle_beta   90.00
_cell.angle_gamma   90.00
#
_symmetry.space_group_name_H-M   'P 1'
#
loop_
_entity.id
_entity.type
_entity.pdbx_description
1 polymer ?
#
loop_
_entity_poly.entity_id
_entity_poly.type
_entity_poly.pdbx_seq_one_letter_code
_entity_poly.pdbx_strand_id
1 'polypeptide(L)'
;TTEDSFARALPLRKLLWTLLQLRSGGVLSSKAAASLAVHMLPGLISKLADKASEVDRKVRKHYSTLQPVLVDLQGLASRYEGLDHCAGMLRTAASDESALASEALSALLLALNGLSFDVQIAFMEEFYCSQEGRLMELLDWLQACMPDAPEVPVEHSGVTCDGCSMSPLRGLRFTCQDCPDFDLCAECFAKGSSVHGGECAEHSFQCRPFDWFGLWRQHHLAMPAKGMMKGAWAAAMSMKGMQGMNGMKGFCKGKGKGFCKGKGTDSEGCGVVWHAWEQ
;
A
#
# COMPACT_ATOMS: atom_id res chain seq x y z
N THR A 1 11.32 -17.00 20.19
CA THR A 1 9.92 -16.76 19.79
C THR A 1 9.75 -15.39 19.11
N THR A 2 10.72 -14.98 18.30
CA THR A 2 10.87 -13.59 17.81
C THR A 2 10.30 -13.34 16.41
N GLU A 3 9.72 -14.35 15.75
CA GLU A 3 9.13 -14.19 14.42
C GLU A 3 7.67 -13.72 14.44
N ASP A 4 7.02 -13.78 15.60
CA ASP A 4 5.61 -13.39 15.81
C ASP A 4 5.38 -11.87 15.92
N SER A 5 6.43 -11.08 15.73
CA SER A 5 6.39 -9.62 15.87
C SER A 5 6.20 -8.86 14.55
N PHE A 6 6.23 -9.56 13.41
CA PHE A 6 6.12 -8.92 12.08
C PHE A 6 4.67 -8.68 11.62
N ALA A 7 3.68 -9.26 12.30
CA ALA A 7 2.27 -9.27 11.92
C ALA A 7 1.45 -8.03 12.35
N ARG A 8 2.06 -7.01 12.97
CA ARG A 8 1.33 -5.80 13.42
C ARG A 8 1.22 -4.75 12.32
N ALA A 9 0.40 -5.06 11.31
CA ALA A 9 -0.01 -4.22 10.19
C ALA A 9 1.15 -3.58 9.38
N LEU A 10 1.10 -3.67 8.04
CA LEU A 10 2.11 -3.00 7.20
C LEU A 10 2.03 -1.46 7.43
N PRO A 11 3.13 -0.76 7.76
CA PRO A 11 3.15 0.70 7.65
C PRO A 11 2.92 1.09 6.18
N LEU A 12 2.33 2.26 5.92
CA LEU A 12 1.96 2.73 4.57
C LEU A 12 3.06 2.53 3.53
N ARG A 13 4.34 2.71 3.92
CA ARG A 13 5.50 2.44 3.06
C ARG A 13 5.62 0.98 2.63
N LYS A 14 5.45 0.03 3.55
CA LYS A 14 5.47 -1.40 3.22
C LYS A 14 4.27 -1.75 2.33
N LEU A 15 3.09 -1.18 2.60
CA LEU A 15 1.89 -1.41 1.78
C LEU A 15 2.11 -0.94 0.33
N LEU A 16 2.58 0.30 0.14
CA LEU A 16 2.88 0.84 -1.19
C LEU A 16 3.93 0.01 -1.91
N TRP A 17 4.95 -0.47 -1.20
CA TRP A 17 5.94 -1.36 -1.78
C TRP A 17 5.34 -2.72 -2.17
N THR A 18 4.46 -3.29 -1.34
CA THR A 18 3.72 -4.52 -1.68
C THR A 18 2.89 -4.34 -2.94
N LEU A 19 2.11 -3.25 -3.03
CA LEU A 19 1.29 -2.95 -4.21
C LEU A 19 2.16 -2.77 -5.47
N LEU A 20 3.31 -2.11 -5.34
CA LEU A 20 4.26 -1.96 -6.44
C LEU A 20 4.75 -3.31 -6.96
N GLN A 21 5.16 -4.22 -6.08
CA GLN A 21 5.65 -5.55 -6.49
C GLN A 21 4.51 -6.40 -7.11
N LEU A 22 3.29 -6.34 -6.55
CA LEU A 22 2.14 -7.03 -7.15
C LEU A 22 1.83 -6.49 -8.55
N ARG A 23 1.96 -5.18 -8.76
CA ARG A 23 1.79 -4.54 -10.07
C ARG A 23 2.87 -4.99 -11.06
N SER A 24 4.15 -4.90 -10.69
CA SER A 24 5.27 -5.32 -11.54
C SER A 24 5.19 -6.81 -11.88
N GLY A 25 4.69 -7.63 -10.96
CA GLY A 25 4.44 -9.06 -11.18
C GLY A 25 3.18 -9.41 -11.97
N GLY A 26 2.35 -8.41 -12.34
CA GLY A 26 1.10 -8.61 -13.10
C GLY A 26 -0.02 -9.30 -12.32
N VAL A 27 -0.02 -9.20 -10.99
CA VAL A 27 -0.96 -9.90 -10.09
C VAL A 27 -1.75 -8.96 -9.18
N LEU A 28 -1.64 -7.64 -9.38
CA LEU A 28 -2.47 -6.65 -8.69
C LEU A 28 -3.83 -6.55 -9.39
N SER A 29 -4.84 -7.24 -8.83
CA SER A 29 -6.26 -7.12 -9.22
C SER A 29 -7.08 -6.39 -8.14
N SER A 30 -8.32 -6.01 -8.46
CA SER A 30 -9.29 -5.46 -7.48
C SER A 30 -9.44 -6.39 -6.28
N LYS A 31 -9.58 -7.69 -6.53
CA LYS A 31 -9.68 -8.71 -5.47
C LYS A 31 -8.40 -8.89 -4.69
N ALA A 32 -7.23 -8.79 -5.31
CA ALA A 32 -5.96 -8.81 -4.59
C ALA A 32 -5.85 -7.63 -3.62
N ALA A 33 -6.20 -6.42 -4.09
CA ALA A 33 -6.21 -5.24 -3.26
C ALA A 33 -7.28 -5.31 -2.15
N ALA A 34 -8.49 -5.76 -2.47
CA ALA A 34 -9.58 -5.92 -1.51
C ALA A 34 -9.26 -6.97 -0.43
N SER A 35 -8.76 -8.14 -0.84
CA SER A 35 -8.33 -9.20 0.08
C SER A 35 -7.26 -8.71 1.06
N LEU A 36 -6.29 -7.95 0.55
CA LEU A 36 -5.25 -7.34 1.39
C LEU A 36 -5.83 -6.29 2.34
N ALA A 37 -6.72 -5.42 1.84
CA ALA A 37 -7.33 -4.36 2.61
C ALA A 37 -8.21 -4.91 3.75
N VAL A 38 -9.06 -5.90 3.46
CA VAL A 38 -9.90 -6.58 4.45
C VAL A 38 -9.05 -7.30 5.48
N HIS A 39 -8.01 -8.04 5.07
CA HIS A 39 -7.08 -8.67 6.01
C HIS A 39 -6.37 -7.65 6.92
N MET A 40 -6.08 -6.45 6.42
CA MET A 40 -5.43 -5.38 7.19
C MET A 40 -6.39 -4.55 8.05
N LEU A 41 -7.72 -4.70 7.87
CA LEU A 41 -8.74 -3.83 8.47
C LEU A 41 -8.63 -3.72 10.00
N PRO A 42 -8.51 -4.81 10.79
CA PRO A 42 -8.35 -4.71 12.24
C PRO A 42 -7.12 -3.91 12.67
N GLY A 43 -6.02 -4.09 11.93
CA GLY A 43 -4.76 -3.37 12.16
C GLY A 43 -4.83 -1.89 11.77
N LEU A 44 -5.64 -1.54 10.78
CA LEU A 44 -5.90 -0.15 10.39
C LEU A 44 -6.73 0.58 11.45
N ILE A 45 -7.77 -0.07 11.99
CA ILE A 45 -8.61 0.47 13.08
C ILE A 45 -7.74 0.83 14.28
N SER A 46 -6.92 -0.11 14.76
CA SER A 46 -6.02 0.12 15.91
C SER A 46 -5.05 1.26 15.64
N LYS A 47 -4.40 1.29 14.46
CA LYS A 47 -3.45 2.35 14.12
C LYS A 47 -4.08 3.72 13.97
N LEU A 48 -5.31 3.78 13.46
CA LEU A 48 -6.04 5.03 13.32
C LEU A 48 -6.42 5.60 14.69
N ALA A 49 -6.91 4.74 15.59
CA ALA A 49 -7.19 5.11 16.98
C ALA A 49 -5.93 5.66 17.69
N ASP A 50 -4.77 5.02 17.49
CA ASP A 50 -3.51 5.45 18.10
C ASP A 50 -2.95 6.76 17.53
N LYS A 51 -3.33 7.14 16.30
CA LYS A 51 -2.70 8.23 15.52
C LYS A 51 -3.70 9.20 14.91
N ALA A 52 -4.87 9.35 15.52
CA ALA A 52 -5.95 10.18 15.01
C ALA A 52 -5.49 11.62 14.71
N SER A 53 -4.77 12.23 15.66
CA SER A 53 -4.26 13.61 15.51
C SER A 53 -3.30 13.77 14.32
N GLU A 54 -2.45 12.77 14.06
CA GLU A 54 -1.52 12.76 12.95
C GLU A 54 -2.21 12.52 11.61
N VAL A 55 -3.31 11.77 11.62
CA VAL A 55 -4.17 11.60 10.45
C VAL A 55 -4.82 12.94 10.11
N ASP A 56 -5.46 13.62 11.06
CA ASP A 56 -6.08 14.93 10.81
C ASP A 56 -5.07 15.95 10.30
N ARG A 57 -3.90 16.03 10.95
CA ARG A 57 -2.82 16.94 10.52
C ARG A 57 -2.34 16.64 9.10
N LYS A 58 -2.26 15.37 8.71
CA LYS A 58 -1.83 14.96 7.35
C LYS A 58 -2.92 15.20 6.32
N VAL A 59 -4.18 14.91 6.64
CA VAL A 59 -5.32 15.15 5.76
C VAL A 59 -5.40 16.64 5.47
N ARG A 60 -5.35 17.50 6.49
CA ARG A 60 -5.32 18.96 6.33
C ARG A 60 -4.16 19.41 5.44
N LYS A 61 -2.93 18.95 5.75
CA LYS A 61 -1.74 19.33 4.97
C LYS A 61 -1.84 18.97 3.49
N HIS A 62 -2.55 17.89 3.16
CA HIS A 62 -2.66 17.35 1.80
C HIS A 62 -4.12 17.31 1.32
N TYR A 63 -4.94 18.28 1.77
CA TYR A 63 -6.39 18.23 1.61
C TYR A 63 -6.80 18.18 0.13
N SER A 64 -6.24 19.03 -0.72
CA SER A 64 -6.54 19.04 -2.17
C SER A 64 -6.31 17.69 -2.85
N THR A 65 -5.31 16.92 -2.40
CA THR A 65 -5.00 15.58 -2.94
C THR A 65 -5.93 14.51 -2.38
N LEU A 66 -6.34 14.63 -1.12
CA LEU A 66 -7.12 13.61 -0.40
C LEU A 66 -8.63 13.84 -0.44
N GLN A 67 -9.07 15.06 -0.74
CA GLN A 67 -10.47 15.43 -0.80
C GLN A 67 -11.27 14.54 -1.78
N PRO A 68 -10.77 14.23 -3.00
CA PRO A 68 -11.51 13.34 -3.89
C PRO A 68 -11.64 11.92 -3.33
N VAL A 69 -10.64 11.43 -2.59
CA VAL A 69 -10.70 10.12 -1.92
C VAL A 69 -11.81 10.11 -0.87
N LEU A 70 -11.97 11.20 -0.12
CA LEU A 70 -13.05 11.36 0.86
C LEU A 70 -14.43 11.42 0.18
N VAL A 71 -14.53 12.07 -0.98
CA VAL A 71 -15.77 12.09 -1.79
C VAL A 71 -16.11 10.68 -2.29
N ASP A 72 -15.14 9.95 -2.82
CA ASP A 72 -15.36 8.58 -3.31
C ASP A 72 -15.79 7.65 -2.17
N LEU A 73 -15.14 7.74 -1.00
CA LEU A 73 -15.54 7.03 0.22
C LEU A 73 -16.96 7.39 0.67
N GLN A 74 -17.33 8.68 0.64
CA GLN A 74 -18.69 9.10 0.98
C GLN A 74 -19.72 8.52 0.02
N GLY A 75 -19.44 8.56 -1.29
CA GLY A 75 -20.30 8.02 -2.33
C GLY A 75 -20.49 6.51 -2.19
N LEU A 76 -19.44 5.78 -1.81
CA LEU A 76 -19.48 4.34 -1.52
C LEU A 76 -20.27 4.05 -0.24
N ALA A 77 -19.92 4.71 0.87
CA ALA A 77 -20.59 4.49 2.16
C ALA A 77 -22.11 4.74 2.09
N SER A 78 -22.57 5.63 1.20
CA SER A 78 -24.00 5.91 1.00
C SER A 78 -24.76 4.80 0.26
N ARG A 79 -24.07 3.82 -0.35
CA ARG A 79 -24.68 2.71 -1.09
C ARG A 79 -24.77 1.41 -0.28
N TYR A 80 -24.09 1.34 0.85
CA TYR A 80 -23.93 0.14 1.65
C TYR A 80 -24.75 0.25 2.94
N GLU A 81 -25.67 -0.69 3.14
CA GLU A 81 -26.45 -0.77 4.38
C GLU A 81 -25.53 -0.92 5.60
N GLY A 82 -25.77 -0.10 6.63
CA GLY A 82 -24.96 -0.08 7.84
C GLY A 82 -23.79 0.93 7.81
N LEU A 83 -23.55 1.60 6.67
CA LEU A 83 -22.53 2.65 6.54
C LEU A 83 -23.13 4.07 6.40
N ASP A 84 -24.45 4.22 6.46
CA ASP A 84 -25.16 5.49 6.25
C ASP A 84 -24.70 6.60 7.21
N HIS A 85 -24.47 6.26 8.48
CA HIS A 85 -24.02 7.24 9.47
C HIS A 85 -22.61 7.76 9.16
N CYS A 86 -21.77 6.93 8.53
CA CYS A 86 -20.40 7.28 8.16
C CYS A 86 -20.40 8.24 6.96
N ALA A 87 -21.36 8.07 6.03
CA ALA A 87 -21.47 8.92 4.84
C ALA A 87 -21.66 10.40 5.19
N GLY A 88 -22.42 10.71 6.25
CA GLY A 88 -22.56 12.08 6.75
C GLY A 88 -21.24 12.67 7.25
N MET A 89 -20.49 11.92 8.04
CA MET A 89 -19.19 12.35 8.57
C MET A 89 -18.15 12.52 7.45
N LEU A 90 -18.12 11.60 6.49
CA LEU A 90 -17.26 11.67 5.31
C LEU A 90 -17.59 12.88 4.43
N ARG A 91 -18.89 13.21 4.27
CA ARG A 91 -19.32 14.41 3.55
C ARG A 91 -18.78 15.68 4.19
N THR A 92 -18.87 15.79 5.52
CA THR A 92 -18.30 16.91 6.28
C THR A 92 -16.80 16.98 6.06
N ALA A 93 -16.09 15.86 6.23
CA ALA A 93 -14.65 15.79 6.00
C ALA A 93 -14.23 16.11 4.55
N ALA A 94 -15.10 15.85 3.56
CA ALA A 94 -14.85 16.16 2.15
C ALA A 94 -15.19 17.61 1.76
N SER A 95 -15.89 18.35 2.62
CA SER A 95 -16.34 19.72 2.36
C SER A 95 -15.63 20.77 3.21
N ASP A 96 -15.04 20.37 4.34
CA ASP A 96 -14.38 21.24 5.30
C ASP A 96 -12.98 20.70 5.65
N GLU A 97 -11.93 21.43 5.24
CA GLU A 97 -10.54 21.11 5.53
C GLU A 97 -10.22 21.10 7.05
N SER A 98 -11.03 21.81 7.84
CA SER A 98 -10.84 21.88 9.29
C SER A 98 -11.47 20.70 10.05
N ALA A 99 -12.35 19.92 9.40
CA ALA A 99 -13.03 18.78 9.98
C ALA A 99 -12.06 17.66 10.40
N LEU A 100 -12.47 16.87 11.41
CA LEU A 100 -11.72 15.74 11.93
C LEU A 100 -11.95 14.50 11.05
N ALA A 101 -11.15 14.39 9.98
CA ALA A 101 -11.19 13.25 9.08
C ALA A 101 -10.92 11.91 9.81
N SER A 102 -10.13 11.94 10.89
CA SER A 102 -9.87 10.77 11.73
C SER A 102 -11.13 10.17 12.34
N GLU A 103 -12.10 10.99 12.75
CA GLU A 103 -13.38 10.53 13.28
C GLU A 103 -14.22 9.86 12.19
N ALA A 104 -14.32 10.48 11.01
CA ALA A 104 -15.07 9.93 9.87
C ALA A 104 -14.47 8.60 9.39
N LEU A 105 -13.14 8.53 9.28
CA LEU A 105 -12.44 7.31 8.89
C LEU A 105 -12.54 6.22 9.98
N SER A 106 -12.50 6.58 11.26
CA SER A 106 -12.64 5.60 12.36
C SER A 106 -14.04 5.00 12.37
N ALA A 107 -15.06 5.85 12.24
CA ALA A 107 -16.45 5.43 12.10
C ALA A 107 -16.60 4.44 10.94
N LEU A 108 -16.09 4.80 9.75
CA LEU A 108 -16.17 3.94 8.57
C LEU A 108 -15.49 2.58 8.78
N LEU A 109 -14.24 2.57 9.26
CA LEU A 109 -13.50 1.31 9.42
C LEU A 109 -14.13 0.40 10.48
N LEU A 110 -14.64 0.96 11.58
CA LEU A 110 -15.34 0.20 12.62
C LEU A 110 -16.65 -0.38 12.11
N ALA A 111 -17.46 0.43 11.41
CA ALA A 111 -18.73 -0.02 10.83
C ALA A 111 -18.49 -1.11 9.77
N LEU A 112 -17.52 -0.90 8.88
CA LEU A 112 -17.14 -1.86 7.84
C LEU A 112 -16.68 -3.20 8.44
N ASN A 113 -15.88 -3.16 9.51
CA ASN A 113 -15.41 -4.38 10.19
C ASN A 113 -16.54 -5.16 10.88
N GLY A 114 -17.68 -4.52 11.14
CA GLY A 114 -18.89 -5.16 11.65
C GLY A 114 -19.79 -5.80 10.58
N LEU A 115 -19.52 -5.55 9.29
CA LEU A 115 -20.29 -6.13 8.18
C LEU A 115 -19.81 -7.55 7.85
N SER A 116 -20.60 -8.30 7.07
CA SER A 116 -20.20 -9.62 6.60
C SER A 116 -18.94 -9.55 5.71
N PHE A 117 -18.15 -10.62 5.69
CA PHE A 117 -16.92 -10.68 4.92
C PHE A 117 -17.13 -10.37 3.43
N ASP A 118 -18.21 -10.90 2.84
CA ASP A 118 -18.55 -10.65 1.42
C ASP A 118 -18.80 -9.16 1.15
N VAL A 119 -19.47 -8.48 2.08
CA VAL A 119 -19.73 -7.03 1.99
C VAL A 119 -18.44 -6.23 2.17
N GLN A 120 -17.55 -6.66 3.07
CA GLN A 120 -16.24 -6.04 3.24
C GLN A 120 -15.41 -6.13 1.96
N ILE A 121 -15.37 -7.30 1.32
CA ILE A 121 -14.66 -7.52 0.04
C ILE A 121 -15.28 -6.65 -1.05
N ALA A 122 -16.60 -6.68 -1.23
CA ALA A 122 -17.29 -5.90 -2.26
C ALA A 122 -17.03 -4.39 -2.12
N PHE A 123 -17.13 -3.86 -0.88
CA PHE A 123 -16.83 -2.46 -0.61
C PHE A 123 -15.39 -2.10 -0.99
N MET A 124 -14.42 -2.93 -0.60
CA MET A 124 -13.01 -2.68 -0.87
C MET A 124 -12.67 -2.84 -2.36
N GLU A 125 -13.35 -3.71 -3.11
CA GLU A 125 -13.20 -3.81 -4.56
C GLU A 125 -13.73 -2.58 -5.26
N GLU A 126 -14.95 -2.13 -4.92
CA GLU A 126 -15.50 -0.90 -5.50
C GLU A 126 -14.65 0.33 -5.14
N PHE A 127 -14.14 0.39 -3.90
CA PHE A 127 -13.20 1.42 -3.49
C PHE A 127 -11.91 1.37 -4.32
N TYR A 128 -11.30 0.19 -4.47
CA TYR A 128 -10.12 0.03 -5.34
C TYR A 128 -10.41 0.52 -6.76
N CYS A 129 -11.51 0.10 -7.38
CA CYS A 129 -11.88 0.50 -8.73
C CYS A 129 -12.04 2.03 -8.86
N SER A 130 -12.62 2.71 -7.85
CA SER A 130 -12.69 4.18 -7.82
C SER A 130 -11.32 4.85 -7.73
N GLN A 131 -10.35 4.21 -7.07
CA GLN A 131 -9.02 4.77 -6.81
C GLN A 131 -7.95 4.30 -7.79
N GLU A 132 -8.28 3.39 -8.71
CA GLU A 132 -7.30 2.68 -9.53
C GLU A 132 -6.38 3.63 -10.30
N GLY A 133 -6.93 4.65 -10.97
CA GLY A 133 -6.13 5.64 -11.69
C GLY A 133 -5.11 6.36 -10.80
N ARG A 134 -5.54 6.86 -9.63
CA ARG A 134 -4.68 7.55 -8.66
C ARG A 134 -3.59 6.63 -8.11
N LEU A 135 -3.96 5.37 -7.86
CA LEU A 135 -3.01 4.37 -7.39
C LEU A 135 -1.96 4.06 -8.46
N MET A 136 -2.37 3.86 -9.71
CA MET A 136 -1.44 3.56 -10.81
C MET A 136 -0.47 4.72 -11.04
N GLU A 137 -0.96 5.97 -11.04
CA GLU A 137 -0.11 7.17 -11.12
C GLU A 137 0.92 7.22 -9.96
N LEU A 138 0.48 6.92 -8.74
CA LEU A 138 1.36 6.86 -7.59
C LEU A 138 2.41 5.74 -7.72
N LEU A 139 2.02 4.56 -8.20
CA LEU A 139 2.93 3.43 -8.40
C LEU A 139 3.92 3.70 -9.54
N ASP A 140 3.51 4.40 -10.61
CA ASP A 140 4.39 4.88 -11.68
C ASP A 140 5.42 5.86 -11.13
N TRP A 141 4.98 6.84 -10.35
CA TRP A 141 5.88 7.79 -9.70
C TRP A 141 6.88 7.08 -8.77
N LEU A 142 6.42 6.12 -7.96
CA LEU A 142 7.28 5.33 -7.08
C LEU A 142 8.34 4.55 -7.86
N GLN A 143 7.96 3.90 -8.96
CA GLN A 143 8.89 3.17 -9.82
C GLN A 143 9.91 4.12 -10.45
N ALA A 144 9.48 5.29 -10.95
CA ALA A 144 10.36 6.29 -11.54
C ALA A 144 11.35 6.87 -10.52
N CYS A 145 10.94 7.03 -9.26
CA CYS A 145 11.81 7.47 -8.17
C CYS A 145 12.79 6.37 -7.69
N MET A 146 12.57 5.11 -8.06
CA MET A 146 13.36 3.96 -7.62
C MET A 146 13.59 2.97 -8.78
N PRO A 147 14.31 3.36 -9.85
CA PRO A 147 14.48 2.50 -11.03
C PRO A 147 15.24 1.20 -10.72
N ASP A 148 16.14 1.24 -9.73
CA ASP A 148 16.95 0.10 -9.29
C ASP A 148 16.35 -0.64 -8.09
N ALA A 149 15.05 -0.46 -7.82
CA ALA A 149 14.38 -1.20 -6.75
C ALA A 149 14.45 -2.72 -7.04
N PRO A 150 14.80 -3.55 -6.05
CA PRO A 150 14.84 -4.99 -6.26
C PRO A 150 13.43 -5.50 -6.56
N GLU A 151 13.30 -6.22 -7.67
CA GLU A 151 12.12 -7.01 -7.95
C GLU A 151 12.08 -8.22 -7.02
N VAL A 152 10.97 -8.41 -6.35
CA VAL A 152 10.73 -9.50 -5.42
C VAL A 152 9.73 -10.44 -6.07
N PRO A 153 10.10 -11.70 -6.33
CA PRO A 153 9.18 -12.69 -6.87
C PRO A 153 7.87 -12.72 -6.07
N VAL A 154 6.77 -12.53 -6.79
CA VAL A 154 5.38 -12.66 -6.30
C VAL A 154 4.86 -14.09 -6.48
N GLU A 155 5.76 -15.07 -6.56
CA GLU A 155 5.43 -16.48 -6.70
C GLU A 155 5.86 -17.23 -5.45
N HIS A 156 5.01 -18.13 -4.98
CA HIS A 156 5.28 -19.05 -3.87
C HIS A 156 5.49 -20.46 -4.43
N SER A 157 6.73 -20.77 -4.78
CA SER A 157 7.08 -22.07 -5.35
C SER A 157 6.79 -23.22 -4.37
N GLY A 158 6.19 -24.30 -4.88
CA GLY A 158 5.80 -25.46 -4.07
C GLY A 158 4.53 -25.26 -3.24
N VAL A 159 3.84 -24.11 -3.37
CA VAL A 159 2.55 -23.85 -2.75
C VAL A 159 1.46 -23.95 -3.81
N THR A 160 0.39 -24.66 -3.47
CA THR A 160 -0.79 -24.81 -4.32
C THR A 160 -1.97 -24.15 -3.61
N CYS A 161 -2.79 -23.38 -4.32
CA CYS A 161 -4.02 -22.85 -3.76
C CYS A 161 -5.07 -23.96 -3.60
N ASP A 162 -5.56 -24.21 -2.41
CA ASP A 162 -6.57 -25.24 -2.15
C ASP A 162 -7.96 -24.91 -2.72
N GLY A 163 -8.23 -23.64 -3.01
CA GLY A 163 -9.49 -23.20 -3.60
C GLY A 163 -9.59 -23.33 -5.12
N CYS A 164 -8.47 -23.22 -5.85
CA CYS A 164 -8.46 -23.25 -7.32
C CYS A 164 -7.37 -24.12 -7.95
N SER A 165 -6.58 -24.83 -7.14
CA SER A 165 -5.47 -25.69 -7.55
C SER A 165 -4.36 -24.98 -8.34
N MET A 166 -4.29 -23.64 -8.30
CA MET A 166 -3.20 -22.87 -8.91
C MET A 166 -1.87 -23.26 -8.25
N SER A 167 -0.91 -23.72 -9.07
CA SER A 167 0.44 -24.06 -8.65
C SER A 167 1.44 -23.68 -9.76
N PRO A 168 2.50 -22.93 -9.44
CA PRO A 168 2.78 -22.31 -8.15
C PRO A 168 1.79 -21.17 -7.85
N LEU A 169 1.47 -20.94 -6.56
CA LEU A 169 0.60 -19.84 -6.15
C LEU A 169 1.26 -18.49 -6.48
N ARG A 170 0.55 -17.64 -7.23
CA ARG A 170 1.01 -16.29 -7.62
C ARG A 170 0.22 -15.19 -6.91
N GLY A 171 0.91 -14.11 -6.55
CA GLY A 171 0.37 -12.98 -5.80
C GLY A 171 0.36 -13.22 -4.29
N LEU A 172 -0.65 -12.69 -3.62
CA LEU A 172 -0.80 -12.81 -2.17
C LEU A 172 -1.17 -14.25 -1.79
N ARG A 173 -0.43 -14.83 -0.84
CA ARG A 173 -0.75 -16.10 -0.19
C ARG A 173 -1.46 -15.86 1.14
N PHE A 174 -2.62 -16.45 1.34
CA PHE A 174 -3.37 -16.45 2.58
C PHE A 174 -3.33 -17.84 3.19
N THR A 175 -2.57 -18.01 4.26
CA THR A 175 -2.44 -19.30 4.96
C THR A 175 -3.37 -19.33 6.17
N CYS A 176 -4.28 -20.29 6.22
CA CYS A 176 -5.11 -20.52 7.41
C CYS A 176 -4.23 -20.90 8.59
N GLN A 177 -4.48 -20.32 9.76
CA GLN A 177 -3.73 -20.65 10.99
C GLN A 177 -4.34 -21.81 11.76
N ASP A 178 -5.58 -22.17 11.44
CA ASP A 178 -6.35 -23.19 12.13
C ASP A 178 -6.36 -24.54 11.39
N CYS A 179 -6.19 -24.52 10.06
CA CYS A 179 -6.12 -25.71 9.21
C CYS A 179 -4.67 -26.05 8.84
N PRO A 180 -4.28 -27.34 8.87
CA PRO A 180 -2.98 -27.78 8.37
C PRO A 180 -2.91 -27.65 6.84
N ASP A 181 -1.81 -27.08 6.34
CA ASP A 181 -1.47 -26.99 4.92
C ASP A 181 -2.59 -26.40 4.03
N PHE A 182 -3.33 -25.40 4.54
CA PHE A 182 -4.41 -24.76 3.80
C PHE A 182 -4.04 -23.33 3.38
N ASP A 183 -3.88 -23.15 2.08
CA ASP A 183 -3.39 -21.95 1.42
C ASP A 183 -4.35 -21.46 0.32
N LEU A 184 -4.69 -20.18 0.35
CA LEU A 184 -5.52 -19.54 -0.65
C LEU A 184 -4.77 -18.42 -1.37
N CYS A 185 -4.98 -18.32 -2.68
CA CYS A 185 -4.68 -17.08 -3.40
C CYS A 185 -5.71 -16.00 -3.06
N ALA A 186 -5.43 -14.74 -3.38
CA ALA A 186 -6.36 -13.64 -3.11
C ALA A 186 -7.77 -13.86 -3.70
N GLU A 187 -7.86 -14.42 -4.91
CA GLU A 187 -9.14 -14.73 -5.57
C GLU A 187 -9.98 -15.73 -4.78
N CYS A 188 -9.35 -16.72 -4.13
CA CYS A 188 -10.07 -17.70 -3.32
C CYS A 188 -10.34 -17.17 -1.92
N PHE A 189 -9.42 -16.42 -1.34
CA PHE A 189 -9.64 -15.74 -0.06
C PHE A 189 -10.86 -14.80 -0.12
N ALA A 190 -10.99 -14.01 -1.20
CA ALA A 190 -12.12 -13.11 -1.41
C ALA A 190 -13.49 -13.80 -1.47
N LYS A 191 -13.53 -15.12 -1.72
CA LYS A 191 -14.77 -15.90 -1.77
C LYS A 191 -15.25 -16.40 -0.39
N GLY A 192 -14.48 -16.14 0.66
CA GLY A 192 -14.86 -16.41 2.05
C GLY A 192 -15.32 -17.84 2.30
N SER A 193 -16.53 -17.98 2.85
CA SER A 193 -17.15 -19.23 3.29
C SER A 193 -17.47 -20.23 2.16
N SER A 194 -17.36 -19.84 0.90
CA SER A 194 -17.57 -20.79 -0.20
C SER A 194 -16.38 -21.72 -0.44
N VAL A 195 -15.23 -21.45 0.19
CA VAL A 195 -14.05 -22.31 0.12
C VAL A 195 -14.04 -23.27 1.31
N HIS A 196 -13.64 -24.52 1.09
CA HIS A 196 -13.58 -25.57 2.13
C HIS A 196 -14.93 -25.84 2.82
N GLY A 197 -16.03 -25.80 2.05
CA GLY A 197 -17.37 -26.14 2.56
C GLY A 197 -17.89 -25.22 3.67
N GLY A 198 -17.29 -24.04 3.87
CA GLY A 198 -17.66 -23.11 4.93
C GLY A 198 -16.96 -23.34 6.27
N GLU A 199 -16.15 -24.39 6.40
CA GLU A 199 -15.47 -24.70 7.67
C GLU A 199 -14.43 -23.64 8.06
N CYS A 200 -13.89 -22.90 7.09
CA CYS A 200 -12.92 -21.83 7.33
C CYS A 200 -13.53 -20.44 7.54
N ALA A 201 -14.86 -20.31 7.66
CA ALA A 201 -15.52 -19.01 7.74
C ALA A 201 -15.10 -18.17 8.96
N GLU A 202 -14.77 -18.83 10.09
CA GLU A 202 -14.33 -18.18 11.34
C GLU A 202 -12.82 -18.27 11.57
N HIS A 203 -12.09 -18.96 10.69
CA HIS A 203 -10.66 -19.16 10.85
C HIS A 203 -9.86 -17.89 10.57
N SER A 204 -8.72 -17.80 11.23
CA SER A 204 -7.79 -16.70 11.04
C SER A 204 -6.81 -17.02 9.91
N PHE A 205 -6.62 -16.05 9.01
CA PHE A 205 -5.67 -16.16 7.89
C PHE A 205 -4.50 -15.22 8.07
N GLN A 206 -3.30 -15.70 7.76
CA GLN A 206 -2.10 -14.88 7.66
C GLN A 206 -1.81 -14.56 6.19
N CYS A 207 -1.75 -13.27 5.85
CA CYS A 207 -1.30 -12.84 4.53
C CYS A 207 0.24 -12.83 4.45
N ARG A 208 0.76 -13.51 3.44
CA ARG A 208 2.18 -13.57 3.06
C ARG A 208 2.32 -13.01 1.65
N PRO A 209 2.69 -11.72 1.50
CA PRO A 209 2.78 -11.10 0.18
C PRO A 209 3.94 -11.60 -0.68
N PHE A 210 4.98 -12.15 -0.05
CA PHE A 210 6.22 -12.58 -0.69
C PHE A 210 6.75 -13.86 -0.05
N ASP A 211 7.40 -14.71 -0.83
CA ASP A 211 8.20 -15.81 -0.29
C ASP A 211 9.60 -15.33 0.11
N TRP A 212 9.69 -14.66 1.26
CA TRP A 212 10.98 -14.19 1.76
C TRP A 212 11.98 -15.32 2.01
N PHE A 213 11.50 -16.54 2.33
CA PHE A 213 12.35 -17.72 2.52
C PHE A 213 12.90 -18.24 1.18
N GLY A 214 12.10 -18.20 0.12
CA GLY A 214 12.51 -18.47 -1.27
C GLY A 214 13.59 -17.50 -1.76
N LEU A 215 13.38 -16.20 -1.56
CA LEU A 215 14.40 -15.19 -1.87
C LEU A 215 15.69 -15.42 -1.09
N TRP A 216 15.59 -15.74 0.20
CA TRP A 216 16.77 -16.01 1.02
C TRP A 216 17.54 -17.25 0.53
N ARG A 217 16.85 -18.33 0.14
CA ARG A 217 17.47 -19.53 -0.46
C ARG A 217 18.17 -19.24 -1.80
N GLN A 218 17.54 -18.48 -2.68
CA GLN A 218 18.13 -18.11 -3.98
C GLN A 218 19.38 -17.24 -3.82
N HIS A 219 19.38 -16.28 -2.89
CA HIS A 219 20.53 -15.42 -2.64
C HIS A 219 21.66 -16.09 -1.82
N HIS A 220 21.37 -17.06 -0.96
CA HIS A 220 22.41 -17.80 -0.21
C HIS A 220 23.13 -18.88 -1.03
N LEU A 221 22.52 -19.38 -2.10
CA LEU A 221 23.21 -20.24 -3.06
C LEU A 221 24.10 -19.46 -4.03
N ALA A 222 23.94 -18.12 -4.10
CA ALA A 222 24.56 -17.27 -5.12
C ALA A 222 25.59 -16.23 -4.60
N MET A 223 25.97 -16.23 -3.31
CA MET A 223 26.97 -15.26 -2.81
C MET A 223 28.03 -15.86 -1.85
N PRO A 224 29.30 -15.44 -1.98
CA PRO A 224 30.32 -15.66 -0.97
C PRO A 224 30.05 -14.79 0.27
N ALA A 225 30.66 -15.18 1.39
CA ALA A 225 30.34 -14.72 2.73
C ALA A 225 30.32 -13.18 2.96
N LYS A 226 29.30 -12.76 3.72
CA LYS A 226 29.17 -11.52 4.54
C LYS A 226 28.95 -10.17 3.82
N GLY A 227 27.68 -9.76 3.84
CA GLY A 227 27.26 -8.56 4.57
C GLY A 227 27.30 -7.21 3.83
N MET A 228 26.23 -6.87 3.11
CA MET A 228 25.92 -5.47 2.78
C MET A 228 24.46 -5.27 2.32
N MET A 229 23.50 -5.10 3.24
CA MET A 229 22.13 -4.71 2.83
C MET A 229 21.43 -3.71 3.77
N LYS A 230 22.18 -3.06 4.67
CA LYS A 230 21.63 -2.00 5.55
C LYS A 230 21.87 -0.56 5.04
N GLY A 231 22.75 -0.36 4.04
CA GLY A 231 23.23 0.98 3.66
C GLY A 231 22.50 1.66 2.50
N ALA A 232 22.04 0.91 1.50
CA ALA A 232 21.52 1.50 0.25
C ALA A 232 20.23 2.31 0.46
N TRP A 233 19.36 1.87 1.37
CA TRP A 233 18.03 2.47 1.56
C TRP A 233 18.05 3.76 2.39
N ALA A 234 18.96 3.85 3.38
CA ALA A 234 19.16 5.10 4.12
C ALA A 234 19.83 6.18 3.26
N ALA A 235 20.69 5.77 2.32
CA ALA A 235 21.37 6.68 1.38
C ALA A 235 20.40 7.26 0.33
N ALA A 236 19.49 6.46 -0.22
CA ALA A 236 18.48 6.93 -1.18
C ALA A 236 17.52 7.97 -0.56
N MET A 237 17.21 7.84 0.74
CA MET A 237 16.32 8.77 1.45
C MET A 237 17.05 9.99 2.07
N SER A 238 18.37 10.08 1.91
CA SER A 238 19.18 11.20 2.43
C SER A 238 19.50 12.26 1.35
N MET A 239 18.67 12.36 0.31
CA MET A 239 18.75 13.46 -0.65
C MET A 239 18.28 14.78 -0.02
N LYS A 240 19.25 15.53 0.52
CA LYS A 240 19.17 16.99 0.65
C LYS A 240 18.99 17.58 -0.76
N GLY A 241 17.74 17.76 -1.18
CA GLY A 241 17.41 18.26 -2.51
C GLY A 241 16.00 18.83 -2.58
N MET A 242 15.55 19.51 -1.53
CA MET A 242 14.26 20.22 -1.52
C MET A 242 14.39 21.46 -0.62
N GLN A 243 15.29 22.37 -1.01
CA GLN A 243 15.31 23.75 -0.54
C GLN A 243 14.96 24.65 -1.72
N GLY A 244 13.66 24.77 -1.95
CA GLY A 244 13.08 25.67 -2.94
C GLY A 244 11.80 26.28 -2.39
N MET A 245 11.85 26.81 -1.16
CA MET A 245 10.86 27.73 -0.57
C MET A 245 11.36 28.18 0.80
N ASN A 246 12.15 29.24 0.82
CA ASN A 246 12.26 30.24 1.88
C ASN A 246 13.34 31.25 1.48
N GLY A 247 12.92 32.31 0.80
CA GLY A 247 13.71 33.53 0.78
C GLY A 247 13.75 34.11 2.19
N MET A 248 14.94 34.23 2.78
CA MET A 248 15.51 35.51 3.20
C MET A 248 16.78 35.26 4.06
N LYS A 249 17.82 36.05 3.76
CA LYS A 249 19.04 36.35 4.55
C LYS A 249 20.16 35.31 4.49
N GLY A 250 21.17 35.68 3.70
CA GLY A 250 22.38 34.92 3.49
C GLY A 250 23.45 35.09 4.56
N PHE A 251 24.51 34.32 4.36
CA PHE A 251 25.89 34.80 4.54
C PHE A 251 26.81 33.88 3.73
N CYS A 252 27.53 34.47 2.79
CA CYS A 252 28.61 33.80 2.06
C CYS A 252 29.74 33.40 3.03
N LYS A 253 30.29 32.19 2.86
CA LYS A 253 31.76 31.94 2.88
C LYS A 253 32.04 30.52 2.40
N GLY A 254 32.80 30.43 1.30
CA GLY A 254 33.03 29.19 0.56
C GLY A 254 34.33 28.46 0.86
N LYS A 255 34.91 27.94 -0.24
CA LYS A 255 36.07 27.02 -0.43
C LYS A 255 35.65 25.54 -0.46
N GLY A 256 35.91 24.75 -1.50
CA GLY A 256 36.56 25.02 -2.78
C GLY A 256 36.78 23.72 -3.59
N LYS A 257 37.05 23.93 -4.89
CA LYS A 257 37.87 23.14 -5.84
C LYS A 257 37.46 21.71 -6.23
N GLY A 258 37.24 21.51 -7.53
CA GLY A 258 37.34 20.20 -8.21
C GLY A 258 36.69 20.23 -9.59
N PHE A 259 37.48 20.46 -10.62
CA PHE A 259 37.10 20.69 -12.02
C PHE A 259 37.30 19.41 -12.83
N CYS A 260 36.34 19.01 -13.67
CA CYS A 260 36.61 18.27 -14.92
C CYS A 260 35.43 18.45 -15.90
N LYS A 261 35.75 19.06 -17.05
CA LYS A 261 34.90 19.26 -18.23
C LYS A 261 34.75 17.98 -19.05
N GLY A 262 33.56 17.74 -19.60
CA GLY A 262 33.31 16.87 -20.75
C GLY A 262 32.09 17.39 -21.53
N LYS A 263 32.31 17.79 -22.78
CA LYS A 263 31.30 18.22 -23.78
C LYS A 263 30.41 17.00 -24.11
N GLY A 264 29.09 17.07 -24.23
CA GLY A 264 28.30 17.87 -25.15
C GLY A 264 27.85 16.99 -26.33
N THR A 265 26.61 16.51 -26.32
CA THR A 265 25.77 16.30 -27.52
C THR A 265 24.32 16.48 -27.11
N ASP A 266 23.66 17.40 -27.78
CA ASP A 266 22.24 17.69 -27.68
C ASP A 266 21.45 16.57 -28.35
N SER A 267 20.40 16.10 -27.69
CA SER A 267 19.22 15.55 -28.38
C SER A 267 17.98 15.94 -27.56
N GLU A 268 17.36 17.01 -28.06
CA GLU A 268 15.93 17.28 -28.14
C GLU A 268 14.99 16.37 -27.32
N GLY A 269 14.40 16.97 -26.28
CA GLY A 269 12.94 17.16 -26.23
C GLY A 269 12.05 15.96 -25.92
N CYS A 270 11.78 15.76 -24.64
CA CYS A 270 10.42 15.38 -24.20
C CYS A 270 10.00 16.36 -23.11
N GLY A 271 9.58 17.56 -23.53
CA GLY A 271 8.93 18.52 -22.65
C GLY A 271 7.50 18.07 -22.39
N VAL A 272 7.28 17.35 -21.29
CA VAL A 272 5.94 17.26 -20.70
C VAL A 272 5.76 18.54 -19.89
N VAL A 273 5.04 19.49 -20.49
CA VAL A 273 4.66 20.75 -19.87
C VAL A 273 3.67 20.45 -18.74
N TRP A 274 4.11 20.65 -17.51
CA TRP A 274 3.25 20.66 -16.33
C TRP A 274 2.64 22.05 -16.17
N HIS A 275 1.36 22.20 -16.48
CA HIS A 275 0.55 23.34 -16.04
C HIS A 275 -0.61 22.82 -15.20
N ALA A 276 -0.46 22.85 -13.87
CA ALA A 276 -1.52 23.10 -12.89
C ALA A 276 -1.02 22.77 -11.46
N TRP A 277 -0.08 23.56 -10.93
CA TRP A 277 0.15 23.68 -9.47
C TRP A 277 0.66 25.10 -9.20
N GLU A 278 -0.23 26.08 -9.31
CA GLU A 278 -0.10 27.42 -8.69
C GLU A 278 -1.42 28.18 -8.82
N GLN A 279 -2.28 28.01 -7.81
CA GLN A 279 -3.13 29.03 -7.19
C GLN A 279 -3.85 28.45 -5.98
#